data_AF-A0A7S3YID2-F1
#
_entry.id   AF-A0A7S3YID2-F1
#
_cell.length_a   1.000
_cell.length_b   1.000
_cell.length_c   1.000
_cell.angle_alpha   90.00
_cell.angle_beta   90.00
_cell.angle_gamma   90.00
#
_symmetry.space_group_name_H-M   'P 1'
#
loop_
_entity.id
_entity.type
_entity.pdbx_description
1 polymer ?
#
loop_
_entity_poly.entity_id
_entity_poly.type
_entity_poly.pdbx_seq_one_letter_code
_entity_poly.pdbx_strand_id
1 'polypeptide(L)'
;QIHHLCMSASVLEGYLRKKADYLKTWRKRYFKLYQQPPLLTYYHEYDVETGTTPKGPQGSISLSGAKIVVHEHEAYDSIGAAERAGANIYFTIYASAPRRNYPLVADYKTAQMWIEAIARTIRVAISGMKLTDVAAKADNEEGNQQRKTPVNGRGGHRPQNNAGSLLQGAQPCNAN
;
A
#
# COMPACT_ATOMS: atom_id res chain seq x y z
N GLN A 1 -21.77 -32.64 2.07
CA GLN A 1 -22.32 -31.59 2.94
C GLN A 1 -21.66 -30.28 2.53
N ILE A 2 -22.35 -29.43 1.77
CA ILE A 2 -21.78 -28.18 1.25
C ILE A 2 -21.95 -27.13 2.36
N HIS A 3 -20.85 -26.77 3.03
CA HIS A 3 -20.87 -25.64 3.95
C HIS A 3 -21.20 -24.39 3.13
N HIS A 4 -22.37 -23.78 3.39
CA HIS A 4 -22.63 -22.41 2.97
C HIS A 4 -21.49 -21.56 3.53
N LEU A 5 -20.57 -21.14 2.66
CA LEU A 5 -19.53 -20.17 2.98
C LEU A 5 -20.26 -18.87 3.34
N CYS A 6 -20.52 -18.67 4.63
CA CYS A 6 -21.08 -17.43 5.15
C CYS A 6 -20.04 -16.34 4.90
N MET A 7 -20.32 -15.45 3.95
CA MET A 7 -19.49 -14.28 3.73
C MET A 7 -19.68 -13.31 4.89
N SER A 8 -18.58 -12.79 5.43
CA SER A 8 -18.63 -11.72 6.41
C SER A 8 -19.34 -10.48 5.86
N ALA A 9 -19.68 -9.53 6.72
CA ALA A 9 -19.95 -8.17 6.26
C ALA A 9 -18.73 -7.64 5.48
N SER A 10 -18.99 -6.77 4.51
CA SER A 10 -17.93 -6.05 3.80
C SER A 10 -17.20 -5.10 4.74
N VAL A 11 -15.88 -5.03 4.65
CA VAL A 11 -15.07 -4.10 5.44
C VAL A 11 -14.70 -2.82 4.71
N LEU A 12 -14.87 -2.82 3.38
CA LEU A 12 -14.76 -1.62 2.56
C LEU A 12 -15.60 -1.81 1.30
N GLU A 13 -16.37 -0.79 0.95
CA GLU A 13 -17.16 -0.77 -0.28
C GLU A 13 -16.98 0.57 -0.98
N GLY A 14 -17.10 0.57 -2.31
CA GLY A 14 -16.93 1.81 -3.08
C GLY A 14 -16.51 1.59 -4.52
N TYR A 15 -16.41 2.70 -5.25
CA TYR A 15 -16.10 2.66 -6.67
C TYR A 15 -14.58 2.71 -6.93
N LEU A 16 -14.12 1.80 -7.80
CA LEU A 16 -12.79 1.86 -8.42
C LEU A 16 -12.94 1.74 -9.93
N ARG A 17 -11.89 2.11 -10.66
CA ARG A 17 -11.79 1.80 -12.09
C ARG A 17 -10.88 0.58 -12.28
N LYS A 18 -11.38 -0.42 -13.00
CA LYS A 18 -10.65 -1.63 -13.38
C LYS A 18 -10.36 -1.64 -14.87
N LYS A 19 -9.19 -2.11 -15.28
CA LYS A 19 -8.89 -2.40 -16.69
C LYS A 19 -9.68 -3.62 -17.17
N ALA A 20 -10.44 -3.46 -18.24
CA ALA A 20 -11.15 -4.54 -18.91
C ALA A 20 -10.16 -5.49 -19.58
N ASP A 21 -10.45 -6.78 -19.56
CA ASP A 21 -9.48 -7.80 -19.95
C ASP A 21 -9.24 -7.81 -21.46
N TYR A 22 -10.29 -7.61 -22.25
CA TYR A 22 -10.23 -7.69 -23.72
C TYR A 22 -9.96 -6.36 -24.41
N LEU A 23 -10.65 -5.29 -23.99
CA LEU A 23 -10.65 -4.01 -24.72
C LEU A 23 -9.62 -3.01 -24.20
N LYS A 24 -8.78 -3.37 -23.21
CA LYS A 24 -7.82 -2.49 -22.51
C LYS A 24 -8.43 -1.16 -22.00
N THR A 25 -9.76 -1.04 -21.93
CA THR A 25 -10.49 0.14 -21.47
C THR A 25 -10.70 0.10 -19.95
N TRP A 26 -10.76 1.27 -19.33
CA TRP A 26 -11.04 1.39 -17.90
C TRP A 26 -12.54 1.46 -17.64
N ARG A 27 -13.04 0.63 -16.72
CA ARG A 27 -14.46 0.56 -16.36
C ARG A 27 -14.63 0.86 -14.88
N LYS A 28 -15.54 1.79 -14.56
CA LYS A 28 -16.00 2.03 -13.18
C LYS A 28 -16.79 0.81 -12.70
N ARG A 29 -16.47 0.30 -11.52
CA ARG A 29 -17.13 -0.84 -10.88
C ARG A 29 -17.27 -0.57 -9.39
N TYR A 30 -18.37 -1.01 -8.81
CA TYR A 30 -18.54 -0.99 -7.36
C TYR A 30 -17.88 -2.24 -6.78
N PHE A 31 -16.99 -2.06 -5.82
CA PHE A 31 -16.25 -3.15 -5.16
C PHE A 31 -16.75 -3.32 -3.74
N LYS A 32 -16.77 -4.58 -3.28
CA LYS A 32 -17.00 -4.97 -1.89
C LYS A 32 -15.85 -5.88 -1.44
N LEU A 33 -15.15 -5.49 -0.39
CA LEU A 33 -14.06 -6.24 0.22
C LEU A 33 -14.56 -7.02 1.43
N TYR A 34 -14.28 -8.32 1.44
CA TYR A 34 -14.64 -9.24 2.51
C TYR A 34 -13.38 -9.82 3.15
N GLN A 35 -13.44 -10.07 4.46
CA GLN A 35 -12.33 -10.65 5.20
C GLN A 35 -12.42 -12.16 5.32
N GLN A 36 -13.64 -12.70 5.43
CA GLN A 36 -13.88 -14.13 5.59
C GLN A 36 -15.00 -14.58 4.64
N PRO A 37 -14.68 -15.29 3.53
CA PRO A 37 -13.33 -15.50 3.02
C PRO A 37 -12.67 -14.19 2.55
N PRO A 38 -11.33 -14.12 2.46
CA PRO A 38 -10.60 -12.95 1.98
C PRO A 38 -10.85 -12.79 0.47
N LEU A 39 -11.85 -11.99 0.14
CA LEU A 39 -12.43 -11.93 -1.21
C LEU A 39 -12.76 -10.48 -1.56
N LEU A 40 -12.43 -10.09 -2.79
CA LEU A 40 -12.81 -8.80 -3.34
C LEU A 40 -13.76 -9.03 -4.51
N THR A 41 -15.02 -8.63 -4.37
CA THR A 41 -16.05 -8.81 -5.40
C THR A 41 -16.40 -7.47 -6.03
N TYR A 42 -16.71 -7.47 -7.33
CA TYR A 42 -17.08 -6.25 -8.04
C TYR A 42 -18.34 -6.40 -8.88
N TYR A 43 -19.05 -5.28 -9.06
CA TYR A 43 -20.38 -5.19 -9.65
C TYR A 43 -20.42 -4.06 -10.67
N HIS A 44 -21.36 -4.14 -11.62
CA HIS A 44 -21.58 -3.05 -12.58
C HIS A 44 -21.97 -1.75 -11.90
N GLU A 45 -23.00 -1.83 -11.06
CA GLU A 45 -23.70 -0.72 -10.41
C GLU A 45 -24.15 -1.17 -9.02
N TYR A 46 -24.24 -0.19 -8.12
CA TYR A 46 -24.80 -0.36 -6.78
C TYR A 46 -25.99 0.58 -6.64
N ASP A 47 -27.13 0.01 -6.31
CA ASP A 47 -28.35 0.74 -6.04
C ASP A 47 -28.36 1.13 -4.56
N VAL A 48 -28.35 2.44 -4.32
CA VAL A 48 -28.28 3.02 -2.98
C VAL A 48 -29.64 2.91 -2.27
N GLU A 49 -30.75 2.94 -3.01
CA GLU A 49 -32.09 2.88 -2.44
C GLU A 49 -32.42 1.46 -1.97
N THR A 50 -32.09 0.46 -2.80
CA THR A 50 -32.31 -0.93 -2.43
C THR A 50 -31.17 -1.52 -1.61
N GLY A 51 -30.01 -0.87 -1.57
CA GLY A 51 -28.79 -1.40 -0.93
C GLY A 51 -28.25 -2.65 -1.63
N THR A 52 -28.64 -2.88 -2.88
CA THR A 52 -28.31 -4.10 -3.61
C THR A 52 -27.68 -3.81 -4.98
N THR A 53 -27.22 -4.86 -5.65
CA THR A 53 -26.66 -4.77 -7.00
C THR A 53 -27.62 -5.45 -7.98
N PRO A 54 -28.17 -4.75 -8.99
CA PRO A 54 -29.27 -5.26 -9.79
C PRO A 54 -28.92 -6.46 -10.70
N LYS A 55 -27.63 -6.72 -10.95
CA LYS A 55 -27.17 -7.77 -11.88
C LYS A 55 -26.22 -8.79 -11.24
N GLY A 56 -26.16 -8.84 -9.92
CA GLY A 56 -25.21 -9.69 -9.21
C GLY A 56 -23.73 -9.38 -9.52
N PRO A 57 -22.80 -10.18 -8.96
CA PRO A 57 -21.36 -9.93 -9.10
C PRO A 57 -20.88 -10.18 -10.54
N GLN A 58 -20.04 -9.26 -11.03
CA GLN A 58 -19.36 -9.35 -12.32
C GLN A 58 -18.03 -10.11 -12.25
N GLY A 59 -17.54 -10.31 -11.04
CA GLY A 59 -16.40 -11.16 -10.78
C GLY A 59 -15.91 -10.97 -9.35
N SER A 60 -15.04 -11.90 -8.96
CA SER A 60 -14.42 -11.92 -7.64
C SER A 60 -12.94 -12.22 -7.77
N ILE A 61 -12.17 -11.69 -6.83
CA ILE A 61 -10.72 -11.82 -6.73
C ILE A 61 -10.46 -12.46 -5.37
N SER A 62 -10.00 -13.72 -5.38
CA SER A 62 -9.50 -14.34 -4.16
C SER A 62 -8.23 -13.62 -3.72
N LEU A 63 -8.23 -13.11 -2.49
CA LEU A 63 -7.06 -12.45 -1.90
C LEU A 63 -6.15 -13.43 -1.16
N SER A 64 -6.55 -14.70 -1.06
CA SER A 64 -5.70 -15.76 -0.50
C SER A 64 -4.43 -15.91 -1.35
N GLY A 65 -3.29 -15.58 -0.75
CA GLY A 65 -1.99 -15.59 -1.43
C GLY A 65 -1.84 -14.53 -2.51
N ALA A 66 -2.73 -13.54 -2.60
CA ALA A 66 -2.59 -12.44 -3.56
C ALA A 66 -1.45 -11.49 -3.15
N LYS A 67 -0.95 -10.71 -4.11
CA LYS A 67 0.02 -9.63 -3.87
C LYS A 67 -0.51 -8.32 -4.44
N ILE A 68 -0.23 -7.21 -3.76
CA ILE A 68 -0.55 -5.87 -4.24
C ILE A 68 0.74 -5.13 -4.57
N VAL A 69 0.77 -4.46 -5.73
CA VAL A 69 1.90 -3.62 -6.15
C VAL A 69 1.35 -2.27 -6.55
N VAL A 70 1.88 -1.22 -5.93
CA VAL A 70 1.63 0.18 -6.32
C VAL A 70 2.67 0.54 -7.36
N HIS A 71 2.25 1.21 -8.44
CA HIS A 71 3.18 1.61 -9.49
C HIS A 71 3.34 3.12 -9.43
N GLU A 72 4.59 3.57 -9.46
CA GLU A 72 4.94 4.98 -9.61
C GLU A 72 4.63 5.43 -11.04
N HIS A 73 4.58 6.75 -11.25
CA HIS A 73 3.98 7.50 -12.37
C HIS A 73 4.48 7.14 -13.80
N GLU A 74 5.31 6.11 -13.98
CA GLU A 74 6.07 5.85 -15.21
C GLU A 74 5.57 4.65 -16.05
N ALA A 75 4.39 4.08 -15.78
CA ALA A 75 3.81 3.06 -16.67
C ALA A 75 3.12 3.68 -17.90
N TYR A 76 3.96 4.16 -18.83
CA TYR A 76 3.73 5.05 -19.97
C TYR A 76 2.66 4.66 -21.03
N ASP A 77 1.94 3.54 -20.90
CA ASP A 77 0.98 3.08 -21.94
C ASP A 77 -0.49 3.03 -21.48
N SER A 78 -0.78 3.37 -20.22
CA SER A 78 -2.15 3.30 -19.66
C SER A 78 -2.68 4.64 -19.12
N ILE A 79 -1.87 5.70 -19.22
CA ILE A 79 -2.05 6.98 -18.53
C ILE A 79 -3.12 7.85 -19.19
N GLY A 80 -3.23 7.85 -20.53
CA GLY A 80 -4.17 8.72 -21.24
C GLY A 80 -5.67 8.48 -20.97
N ALA A 81 -6.05 7.39 -20.29
CA ALA A 81 -7.42 7.15 -19.85
C ALA A 81 -7.61 7.32 -18.32
N ALA A 82 -6.54 7.31 -17.54
CA ALA A 82 -6.54 7.58 -16.11
C ALA A 82 -6.44 9.09 -15.81
N GLU A 83 -5.60 9.82 -16.56
CA GLU A 83 -5.47 11.29 -16.47
C GLU A 83 -6.76 12.02 -16.82
N ARG A 84 -7.48 11.60 -17.87
CA ARG A 84 -8.80 12.16 -18.23
C ARG A 84 -9.85 11.96 -17.13
N ALA A 85 -9.58 11.13 -16.14
CA ALA A 85 -10.47 10.85 -15.01
C ALA A 85 -9.99 11.48 -13.67
N GLY A 86 -8.90 12.25 -13.66
CA GLY A 86 -8.34 12.85 -12.44
C GLY A 86 -7.85 11.83 -11.40
N ALA A 87 -7.50 10.62 -11.85
CA ALA A 87 -7.12 9.50 -10.98
C ALA A 87 -5.59 9.29 -11.03
N ASN A 88 -4.94 9.41 -9.86
CA ASN A 88 -3.49 9.61 -9.80
C ASN A 88 -2.71 8.41 -9.26
N ILE A 89 -3.38 7.36 -8.76
CA ILE A 89 -2.70 6.19 -8.20
C ILE A 89 -3.15 4.91 -8.90
N TYR A 90 -2.18 4.23 -9.51
CA TYR A 90 -2.35 2.94 -10.16
C TYR A 90 -1.75 1.83 -9.29
N PHE A 91 -2.52 0.76 -9.09
CA PHE A 91 -2.06 -0.42 -8.38
C PHE A 91 -2.61 -1.68 -9.04
N THR A 92 -1.91 -2.80 -8.86
CA THR A 92 -2.30 -4.09 -9.43
C THR A 92 -2.39 -5.13 -8.34
N ILE A 93 -3.50 -5.88 -8.33
CA ILE A 93 -3.64 -7.08 -7.53
C ILE A 93 -3.24 -8.27 -8.41
N TYR A 94 -2.22 -9.01 -7.98
CA TYR A 94 -1.79 -10.27 -8.56
C TYR A 94 -2.46 -11.40 -7.77
N ALA A 95 -3.57 -11.91 -8.30
CA ALA A 95 -4.26 -13.04 -7.68
C ALA A 95 -3.50 -14.34 -7.96
N SER A 96 -3.40 -15.20 -6.95
CA SER A 96 -2.68 -16.47 -7.06
C SER A 96 -3.52 -17.60 -7.66
N ALA A 97 -4.84 -17.54 -7.52
CA ALA A 97 -5.77 -18.53 -8.07
C ALA A 97 -7.12 -17.87 -8.43
N PRO A 98 -7.50 -17.80 -9.72
CA PRO A 98 -6.63 -18.06 -10.88
C PRO A 98 -5.48 -17.05 -10.95
N ARG A 99 -4.35 -17.42 -11.57
CA ARG A 99 -3.23 -16.50 -11.80
C ARG A 99 -3.66 -15.40 -12.76
N ARG A 100 -3.99 -14.24 -12.22
CA ARG A 100 -4.50 -13.11 -13.00
C ARG A 100 -4.18 -11.79 -12.33
N ASN A 101 -3.96 -10.79 -13.17
CA ASN A 101 -3.62 -9.44 -12.74
C ASN A 101 -4.85 -8.57 -12.88
N TYR A 102 -5.10 -7.75 -11.86
CA TYR A 102 -6.23 -6.83 -11.80
C TYR A 102 -5.69 -5.41 -11.62
N PRO A 103 -5.40 -4.71 -12.74
CA PRO A 103 -5.06 -3.29 -12.70
C PRO A 103 -6.26 -2.46 -12.23
N LEU A 104 -6.01 -1.62 -11.23
CA LEU A 104 -6.97 -0.73 -10.60
C LEU A 104 -6.41 0.69 -10.54
N VAL A 105 -7.30 1.68 -10.62
CA VAL A 105 -6.94 3.08 -10.52
C VAL A 105 -8.03 3.87 -9.77
N ALA A 106 -7.59 4.82 -8.95
CA ALA A 106 -8.44 5.78 -8.25
C ALA A 106 -7.67 7.07 -7.93
N ASP A 107 -8.37 8.07 -7.39
CA ASP A 107 -7.71 9.22 -6.76
C ASP A 107 -6.84 8.77 -5.58
N TYR A 108 -5.91 9.63 -5.15
CA TYR A 108 -4.93 9.31 -4.13
C TYR A 108 -5.55 8.76 -2.83
N LYS A 109 -6.53 9.48 -2.29
CA LYS A 109 -7.16 9.12 -1.01
C LYS A 109 -7.91 7.80 -1.11
N THR A 110 -8.69 7.62 -2.17
CA THR A 110 -9.42 6.39 -2.44
C THR A 110 -8.45 5.22 -2.61
N ALA A 111 -7.41 5.38 -3.42
CA ALA A 111 -6.44 4.32 -3.65
C ALA A 111 -5.73 3.89 -2.36
N GLN A 112 -5.29 4.84 -1.52
CA GLN A 112 -4.66 4.52 -0.23
C GLN A 112 -5.56 3.66 0.65
N MET A 113 -6.82 4.08 0.85
CA MET A 113 -7.79 3.32 1.66
C MET A 113 -7.95 1.88 1.15
N TRP A 114 -8.08 1.72 -0.17
CA TRP A 114 -8.22 0.40 -0.78
C TRP A 114 -6.96 -0.46 -0.68
N ILE A 115 -5.78 0.12 -0.96
CA ILE A 115 -4.49 -0.58 -0.88
C ILE A 115 -4.27 -1.10 0.55
N GLU A 116 -4.48 -0.25 1.56
CA GLU A 116 -4.30 -0.63 2.96
C GLU A 116 -5.29 -1.71 3.39
N ALA A 117 -6.57 -1.57 3.05
CA ALA A 117 -7.59 -2.55 3.42
C ALA A 117 -7.34 -3.92 2.78
N ILE A 118 -6.95 -3.94 1.50
CA ILE A 118 -6.59 -5.17 0.79
C ILE A 118 -5.33 -5.79 1.39
N ALA A 119 -4.27 -5.00 1.61
CA ALA A 119 -3.03 -5.48 2.21
C ALA A 119 -3.26 -6.08 3.61
N ARG A 120 -4.08 -5.42 4.43
CA ARG A 120 -4.48 -5.94 5.75
C ARG A 120 -5.21 -7.28 5.62
N THR A 121 -6.15 -7.38 4.69
CA THR A 121 -6.93 -8.61 4.44
C THR A 121 -6.02 -9.77 4.00
N ILE A 122 -5.07 -9.50 3.10
CA ILE A 122 -4.07 -10.49 2.66
C ILE A 122 -3.21 -10.97 3.83
N ARG A 123 -2.70 -10.05 4.68
CA ARG A 123 -1.87 -10.41 5.84
C ARG A 123 -2.60 -11.30 6.83
N VAL A 124 -3.85 -10.95 7.16
CA VAL A 124 -4.71 -11.76 8.07
C VAL A 124 -4.96 -13.15 7.49
N ALA A 125 -5.19 -13.25 6.18
CA ALA A 125 -5.37 -14.53 5.51
C ALA A 125 -4.12 -15.42 5.56
N ILE A 126 -2.92 -14.84 5.49
CA ILE A 126 -1.65 -15.57 5.58
C ILE A 126 -1.36 -16.03 7.02
N SER A 127 -1.63 -15.17 8.01
CA SER A 127 -1.30 -15.49 9.41
C SER A 127 -2.28 -16.43 10.10
N GLY A 128 -3.46 -16.67 9.51
CA GLY A 128 -4.53 -17.45 10.15
C GLY A 128 -5.06 -16.82 11.44
N MET A 129 -4.70 -15.56 11.73
CA MET A 129 -5.02 -14.87 12.99
C MET A 129 -6.43 -14.30 12.96
N LYS A 130 -7.12 -14.32 14.11
CA LYS A 130 -8.38 -13.60 14.29
C LYS A 130 -8.11 -12.12 14.56
N LEU A 131 -9.04 -11.26 14.16
CA LEU A 131 -8.90 -9.80 14.15
C LEU A 131 -8.55 -9.19 15.53
N THR A 132 -8.95 -9.87 16.62
CA THR A 132 -8.70 -9.48 18.01
C THR A 132 -7.23 -9.41 18.38
N ASP A 133 -6.37 -10.10 17.63
CA ASP A 133 -4.97 -10.31 18.03
C ASP A 133 -4.02 -9.30 17.37
N VAL A 134 -4.50 -8.53 16.37
CA VAL A 134 -3.69 -7.54 15.65
C VAL A 134 -3.59 -6.22 16.42
N ALA A 135 -4.64 -5.84 17.16
CA ALA A 135 -4.61 -4.64 18.00
C ALA A 135 -3.66 -4.80 19.21
N ALA A 136 -3.58 -6.01 19.79
CA ALA A 136 -2.74 -6.28 20.95
C ALA A 136 -1.22 -6.28 20.66
N LYS A 137 -0.82 -6.28 19.38
CA LYS A 137 0.60 -6.32 18.99
C LYS A 137 1.19 -4.93 18.69
N ALA A 138 0.35 -3.92 18.46
CA ALA A 138 0.79 -2.55 18.25
C ALA A 138 1.27 -1.88 19.56
N ASP A 139 0.74 -2.31 20.71
CA ASP A 139 1.05 -1.69 22.00
C ASP A 139 2.32 -2.23 22.68
N ASN A 140 2.98 -3.26 22.12
CA ASN A 140 4.10 -3.95 22.78
C ASN A 140 5.47 -3.66 22.15
N GLU A 141 5.57 -2.84 21.09
CA GLU A 141 6.85 -2.46 20.46
C GLU A 141 7.38 -1.07 20.84
N GLU A 142 6.61 -0.24 21.55
CA GLU A 142 7.11 1.07 22.06
C GLU A 142 7.87 0.97 23.41
N GLY A 143 7.97 -0.23 24.00
CA GLY A 143 8.44 -0.41 25.37
C GLY A 143 9.89 -0.88 25.60
N ASN A 144 10.77 -0.93 24.59
CA ASN A 144 12.13 -1.44 24.83
C ASN A 144 13.25 -0.82 23.97
N GLN A 145 13.42 0.50 24.08
CA GLN A 145 14.68 1.16 23.74
C GLN A 145 15.08 2.12 24.87
N GLN A 146 15.55 1.58 25.99
CA GLN A 146 16.32 2.38 26.95
C GLN A 146 17.27 1.53 27.79
N ARG A 147 18.52 2.01 27.81
CA ARG A 147 19.67 1.66 28.68
C ARG A 147 20.55 0.51 28.19
N LYS A 148 21.76 0.90 27.76
CA LYS A 148 23.00 0.75 28.56
C LYS A 148 24.17 1.46 27.86
N THR A 149 24.58 2.60 28.39
CA THR A 149 25.97 3.06 28.31
C THR A 149 26.78 2.37 29.41
N PRO A 150 28.10 2.20 29.21
CA PRO A 150 29.02 2.28 30.33
C PRO A 150 30.06 3.38 30.12
N VAL A 151 30.45 3.97 31.24
CA VAL A 151 31.34 5.12 31.43
C VAL A 151 32.65 4.65 32.07
N ASN A 152 33.75 5.28 31.64
CA ASN A 152 35.05 5.52 32.29
C ASN A 152 36.20 4.48 32.28
N GLY A 153 37.39 4.98 31.90
CA GLY A 153 38.70 4.39 32.18
C GLY A 153 39.89 5.23 31.65
N ARG A 154 40.62 5.89 32.56
CA ARG A 154 41.70 6.91 32.42
C ARG A 154 43.05 6.50 31.78
N GLY A 155 43.77 7.52 31.30
CA GLY A 155 45.25 7.67 31.30
C GLY A 155 45.74 8.45 30.05
N GLY A 156 46.62 9.46 30.02
CA GLY A 156 47.48 10.16 30.98
C GLY A 156 48.75 10.66 30.22
N HIS A 157 49.07 11.97 30.32
CA HIS A 157 50.33 12.67 29.92
C HIS A 157 50.61 12.88 28.40
N ARG A 158 51.21 13.97 27.86
CA ARG A 158 52.02 15.13 28.31
C ARG A 158 52.01 16.22 27.20
N PRO A 159 52.20 17.54 27.48
CA PRO A 159 52.31 18.59 26.46
C PRO A 159 53.77 18.99 26.17
N GLN A 160 54.06 19.50 24.95
CA GLN A 160 55.22 20.36 24.66
C GLN A 160 55.02 21.22 23.40
N ASN A 161 55.74 22.34 23.40
CA ASN A 161 55.49 23.63 22.74
C ASN A 161 56.16 23.83 21.36
N ASN A 162 55.83 25.00 20.77
CA ASN A 162 56.59 25.85 19.83
C ASN A 162 56.43 25.55 18.33
N ALA A 163 56.52 26.52 17.41
CA ALA A 163 56.35 27.97 17.32
C ALA A 163 56.70 28.35 15.86
N GLY A 164 56.16 29.45 15.32
CA GLY A 164 56.55 30.06 14.03
C GLY A 164 55.38 30.08 13.04
N SER A 165 54.57 31.15 12.95
CA SER A 165 54.87 32.50 12.43
C SER A 165 55.26 32.49 10.95
N LEU A 166 54.39 33.04 10.09
CA LEU A 166 54.57 34.31 9.35
C LEU A 166 53.82 34.28 7.99
N LEU A 167 52.90 35.25 7.81
CA LEU A 167 52.60 36.13 6.64
C LEU A 167 52.90 35.59 5.22
N GLN A 168 52.16 35.84 4.13
CA GLN A 168 51.37 37.00 3.67
C GLN A 168 50.87 36.70 2.24
N GLY A 169 49.88 37.47 1.75
CA GLY A 169 49.68 37.78 0.32
C GLY A 169 48.58 36.97 -0.39
N ALA A 170 47.35 37.45 -0.54
CA ALA A 170 46.86 38.53 -1.43
C ALA A 170 46.78 38.14 -2.93
N GLN A 171 45.58 37.67 -3.34
CA GLN A 171 44.66 38.24 -4.34
C GLN A 171 45.09 38.42 -5.85
N PRO A 172 44.18 38.77 -6.79
CA PRO A 172 43.63 37.84 -7.80
C PRO A 172 43.84 38.31 -9.27
N CYS A 173 43.41 37.53 -10.27
CA CYS A 173 43.20 38.02 -11.64
C CYS A 173 41.99 37.37 -12.34
N ASN A 174 41.32 38.20 -13.12
CA ASN A 174 40.05 38.05 -13.82
C ASN A 174 40.12 37.33 -15.18
N ALA A 175 38.93 36.96 -15.65
CA ALA A 175 38.39 37.01 -17.03
C ALA A 175 38.97 36.10 -18.14
N ASN A 176 38.06 35.32 -18.73
CA ASN A 176 37.59 35.55 -20.11
C ASN A 176 36.12 35.12 -20.24
#